data_AF-A0A258C5Z2-F1
#
_entry.id   AF-A0A258C5Z2-F1
#
_cell.length_a   1.000
_cell.length_b   1.000
_cell.length_c   1.000
_cell.angle_alpha   90.00
_cell.angle_beta   90.00
_cell.angle_gamma   90.00
#
_symmetry.space_group_name_H-M   'P 1'
#
loop_
_entity.id
_entity.type
_entity.pdbx_description
1 polymer ?
#
loop_
_entity_poly.entity_id
_entity_poly.type
_entity_poly.pdbx_seq_one_letter_code
_entity_poly.pdbx_strand_id
1 'polypeptide(L)'
;HFAEFLVRAGHVRDHAEAFRKWLGSGKLGDVKQHWPSLEETLTTLREAGAWISLAHLWQYDFTRSKRRRLVIDFVQGGGHALEVVNGMQPLEQVGGLSILAREFGLMASVGSDFHAPGDWSELGMYRALPDDLQPIWRHFDHEPDKSFAC
;
A
#
# COMPACT_ATOMS: atom_id res chain seq x y z
N HIS A 1 13.48 -9.65 8.86
CA HIS A 1 14.96 -9.66 9.05
C HIS A 1 15.39 -9.03 10.38
N PHE A 2 15.39 -7.71 10.57
CA PHE A 2 15.79 -7.10 11.86
C PHE A 2 14.74 -7.24 12.97
N ALA A 3 13.46 -6.98 12.67
CA ALA A 3 12.38 -7.15 13.65
C ALA A 3 12.30 -8.61 14.15
N GLU A 4 12.32 -9.57 13.21
CA GLU A 4 12.42 -11.00 13.52
C GLU A 4 13.63 -11.35 14.40
N PHE A 5 14.82 -10.79 14.10
CA PHE A 5 16.01 -10.99 14.94
C PHE A 5 15.80 -10.45 16.36
N LEU A 6 15.25 -9.24 16.52
CA LEU A 6 14.99 -8.64 17.84
C LEU A 6 14.01 -9.47 18.67
N VAL A 7 13.01 -10.08 18.03
CA VAL A 7 12.07 -11.01 18.69
C VAL A 7 12.80 -12.29 19.11
N ARG A 8 13.51 -12.94 18.18
CA ARG A 8 14.23 -14.21 18.45
C ARG A 8 15.31 -14.07 19.52
N ALA A 9 16.01 -12.93 19.56
CA ALA A 9 17.04 -12.63 20.55
C ALA A 9 16.47 -12.19 21.92
N GLY A 10 15.14 -12.08 22.05
CA GLY A 10 14.47 -11.71 23.31
C GLY A 10 14.55 -10.22 23.66
N HIS A 11 14.91 -9.35 22.71
CA HIS A 11 14.98 -7.89 22.93
C HIS A 11 13.59 -7.21 22.92
N VAL A 12 12.61 -7.83 22.25
CA VAL A 12 11.21 -7.36 22.17
C VAL A 12 10.27 -8.57 22.12
N ARG A 13 9.00 -8.39 22.51
CA ARG A 13 8.00 -9.46 22.53
C ARG A 13 7.45 -9.82 21.16
N ASP A 14 7.33 -8.83 20.28
CA ASP A 14 6.70 -8.95 18.97
C ASP A 14 7.26 -7.90 17.99
N HIS A 15 6.86 -8.03 16.71
CA HIS A 15 7.28 -7.13 15.65
C HIS A 15 6.80 -5.68 15.88
N ALA A 16 5.59 -5.49 16.40
CA ALA A 16 5.05 -4.16 16.67
C ALA A 16 5.88 -3.41 17.72
N GLU A 17 6.35 -4.10 18.76
CA GLU A 17 7.28 -3.59 19.75
C GLU A 17 8.67 -3.30 19.13
N ALA A 18 9.14 -4.13 18.18
CA ALA A 18 10.37 -3.87 17.44
C ALA A 18 10.34 -2.51 16.71
N PHE A 19 9.27 -2.23 15.95
CA PHE A 19 9.09 -0.95 15.27
C PHE A 19 8.91 0.21 16.24
N ARG A 20 8.13 0.02 17.30
CA ARG A 20 7.87 1.09 18.28
C ARG A 20 9.10 1.48 19.10
N LYS A 21 9.97 0.53 19.43
CA LYS A 21 11.18 0.78 20.25
C LYS A 21 12.42 1.13 19.41
N TRP A 22 12.64 0.44 18.29
CA TRP A 22 13.95 0.41 17.64
C TRP A 22 13.95 0.82 16.18
N LEU A 23 12.95 0.40 15.39
CA LEU A 23 13.02 0.48 13.92
C LEU A 23 12.10 1.54 13.29
N GLY A 24 11.24 2.20 14.08
CA GLY A 24 10.33 3.24 13.61
C GLY A 24 11.04 4.56 13.34
N SER A 25 10.35 5.48 12.68
CA SER A 25 10.87 6.82 12.37
C SER A 25 11.40 7.53 13.63
N GLY A 26 12.63 8.06 13.53
CA GLY A 26 13.33 8.74 14.62
C GLY A 26 13.90 7.83 15.71
N LYS A 27 13.90 6.50 15.53
CA LYS A 27 14.49 5.54 16.47
C LYS A 27 15.93 5.20 16.11
N LEU A 28 16.62 4.51 17.01
CA LEU A 28 18.04 4.18 16.86
C LEU A 28 18.36 3.39 15.58
N GLY A 29 17.43 2.54 15.13
CA GLY A 29 17.55 1.77 13.89
C GLY A 29 16.98 2.47 12.66
N ASP A 30 16.54 3.72 12.77
CA ASP A 30 16.05 4.52 11.63
C ASP A 30 17.23 5.02 10.79
N VAL A 31 17.78 4.11 9.98
CA VAL A 31 18.77 4.46 8.96
C VAL A 31 18.02 5.07 7.80
N LYS A 32 18.20 6.37 7.59
CA LYS A 32 17.60 7.11 6.46
C LYS A 32 18.05 6.49 5.14
N GLN A 33 17.21 5.67 4.54
CA GLN A 33 17.41 5.18 3.19
C GLN A 33 17.21 6.33 2.20
N HIS A 34 18.14 6.46 1.26
CA HIS A 34 17.99 7.34 0.11
C HIS A 34 17.11 6.63 -0.91
N TRP A 35 15.80 6.72 -0.72
CA TRP A 35 14.84 6.30 -1.73
C TRP A 35 14.86 7.32 -2.90
N PRO A 36 14.65 6.85 -4.14
CA PRO A 36 14.45 7.76 -5.27
C PRO A 36 13.27 8.69 -5.00
N SER A 37 13.29 9.86 -5.64
CA SER A 37 12.14 10.75 -5.64
C SER A 37 10.93 10.10 -6.31
N LEU A 38 9.74 10.64 -6.04
CA LEU A 38 8.51 10.20 -6.71
C LEU A 38 8.65 10.31 -8.23
N GLU A 39 9.23 11.41 -8.72
CA GLU A 39 9.44 11.66 -10.15
C GLU A 39 10.38 10.63 -10.79
N GLU A 40 11.53 10.35 -10.18
CA GLU A 40 12.49 9.35 -10.67
C GLU A 40 11.85 7.95 -10.69
N THR A 41 11.09 7.61 -9.64
CA THR A 41 10.42 6.32 -9.53
C THR A 41 9.37 6.13 -10.62
N LEU A 42 8.51 7.13 -10.82
CA LEU A 42 7.45 7.09 -11.83
C LEU A 42 8.03 7.08 -13.25
N THR A 43 9.07 7.89 -13.50
CA THR A 43 9.77 7.90 -14.79
C THR A 43 10.34 6.52 -15.11
N THR A 44 11.08 5.93 -14.17
CA THR A 44 11.68 4.60 -14.34
C THR A 44 10.62 3.54 -14.64
N LEU A 45 9.52 3.51 -13.89
CA LEU A 45 8.46 2.52 -14.09
C LEU A 45 7.72 2.72 -15.42
N ARG A 46 7.51 3.97 -15.85
CA ARG A 46 6.89 4.29 -17.14
C ARG A 46 7.77 3.91 -18.32
N GLU A 47 9.07 4.17 -18.23
CA GLU A 47 10.05 3.76 -19.26
C GLU A 47 10.11 2.23 -19.39
N ALA A 48 9.85 1.49 -18.30
CA ALA A 48 9.70 0.04 -18.31
C ALA A 48 8.34 -0.45 -18.85
N GLY A 49 7.42 0.46 -19.20
CA GLY A 49 6.06 0.11 -19.66
C GLY A 49 5.15 -0.46 -18.57
N ALA A 50 5.45 -0.20 -17.29
CA ALA A 50 4.70 -0.75 -16.18
C ALA A 50 3.37 -0.02 -15.94
N TRP A 51 2.37 -0.77 -15.49
CA TRP A 51 1.19 -0.22 -14.82
C TRP A 51 1.53 0.08 -13.36
N ILE A 52 1.22 1.30 -12.90
CA ILE A 52 1.74 1.83 -11.63
C ILE A 52 0.61 2.09 -10.65
N SER A 53 0.71 1.48 -9.46
CA SER A 53 -0.24 1.66 -8.35
C SER A 53 0.45 2.31 -7.15
N LEU A 54 -0.21 3.29 -6.53
CA LEU A 54 0.22 3.85 -5.25
C LEU A 54 -0.26 2.97 -4.08
N ALA A 55 0.67 2.33 -3.39
CA ALA A 55 0.37 1.33 -2.34
C ALA A 55 0.00 1.96 -0.99
N HIS A 56 -0.89 1.28 -0.27
CA HIS A 56 -1.27 1.43 1.14
C HIS A 56 -1.25 2.89 1.65
N LEU A 57 -1.86 3.79 0.87
CA LEU A 57 -1.83 5.24 1.07
C LEU A 57 -2.33 5.68 2.46
N TRP A 58 -3.16 4.86 3.10
CA TRP A 58 -3.70 5.14 4.42
C TRP A 58 -2.70 4.91 5.56
N GLN A 59 -1.65 4.11 5.34
CA GLN A 59 -0.61 3.84 6.33
C GLN A 59 0.37 5.02 6.50
N TYR A 60 0.40 5.97 5.57
CA TYR A 60 1.19 7.18 5.71
C TYR A 60 0.57 8.12 6.75
N ASP A 61 1.40 8.64 7.66
CA ASP A 61 1.03 9.64 8.68
C ASP A 61 0.82 11.04 8.05
N PHE A 62 -0.13 11.10 7.13
CA PHE A 62 -0.49 12.29 6.37
C PHE A 62 -1.86 12.79 6.78
N THR A 63 -1.96 14.10 6.94
CA THR A 63 -3.25 14.78 6.98
C THR A 63 -4.00 14.55 5.67
N ARG A 64 -5.33 14.70 5.69
CA ARG A 64 -6.17 14.58 4.48
C ARG A 64 -5.64 15.43 3.31
N SER A 65 -5.21 16.65 3.58
CA SER A 65 -4.66 17.56 2.56
C SER A 65 -3.34 17.06 1.98
N LYS A 66 -2.42 16.55 2.82
CA LYS A 66 -1.15 15.98 2.35
C LYS A 66 -1.37 14.71 1.52
N ARG A 67 -2.27 13.84 1.96
CA ARG A 67 -2.66 12.62 1.23
C ARG A 67 -3.22 12.96 -0.15
N ARG A 68 -4.16 13.89 -0.20
CA ARG A 68 -4.72 14.39 -1.47
C ARG A 68 -3.63 15.00 -2.35
N ARG A 69 -2.72 15.78 -1.78
CA ARG A 69 -1.62 16.39 -2.53
C ARG A 69 -0.71 15.33 -3.16
N LEU A 70 -0.35 14.29 -2.40
CA LEU A 70 0.41 13.15 -2.94
C LEU A 70 -0.32 12.49 -4.11
N VAL A 71 -1.64 12.28 -4.01
CA VAL A 71 -2.40 11.70 -5.13
C VAL A 71 -2.37 12.60 -6.37
N ILE A 72 -2.47 13.92 -6.18
CA ILE A 72 -2.34 14.89 -7.29
C ILE A 72 -0.96 14.77 -7.94
N ASP A 73 0.11 14.81 -7.15
CA ASP A 73 1.48 14.73 -7.65
C ASP A 73 1.75 13.37 -8.34
N PHE A 74 1.20 12.28 -7.79
CA PHE A 74 1.27 10.93 -8.36
C PHE A 74 0.56 10.83 -9.73
N VAL A 75 -0.66 11.35 -9.83
CA VAL A 75 -1.43 11.38 -11.09
C VAL A 75 -0.69 12.23 -12.13
N GLN A 76 -0.19 13.40 -11.74
CA GLN A 76 0.59 14.29 -12.62
C GLN A 76 1.87 13.62 -13.14
N GLY A 77 2.50 12.76 -12.34
CA GLY A 77 3.66 11.97 -12.76
C GLY A 77 3.33 10.76 -13.66
N GLY A 78 2.06 10.48 -13.91
CA GLY A 78 1.59 9.35 -14.75
C GLY A 78 1.28 8.08 -13.95
N GLY A 79 0.89 8.20 -12.69
CA GLY A 79 0.32 7.10 -11.92
C GLY A 79 -1.04 6.65 -12.46
N HIS A 80 -1.33 5.35 -12.37
CA HIS A 80 -2.50 4.74 -13.02
C HIS A 80 -3.58 4.26 -12.03
N ALA A 81 -3.16 3.79 -10.86
CA ALA A 81 -4.05 3.21 -9.87
C ALA A 81 -3.72 3.61 -8.44
N LEU A 82 -4.71 3.48 -7.57
CA LEU A 82 -4.58 3.60 -6.14
C LEU A 82 -4.90 2.26 -5.48
N GLU A 83 -4.11 1.83 -4.50
CA GLU A 83 -4.53 0.72 -3.64
C GLU A 83 -5.68 1.18 -2.74
N VAL A 84 -6.88 0.69 -3.06
CA VAL A 84 -8.12 1.07 -2.37
C VAL A 84 -8.42 0.10 -1.22
N VAL A 85 -8.02 -1.16 -1.36
CA VAL A 85 -8.15 -2.17 -0.32
C VAL A 85 -6.79 -2.77 0.02
N ASN A 86 -6.36 -2.59 1.27
CA ASN A 86 -5.21 -3.24 1.86
C ASN A 86 -5.70 -4.12 3.03
N GLY A 87 -5.67 -5.45 2.83
CA GLY A 87 -6.14 -6.45 3.78
C GLY A 87 -7.56 -6.18 4.30
N MET A 88 -7.73 -6.28 5.61
CA MET A 88 -9.01 -6.06 6.31
C MET A 88 -9.17 -4.64 6.87
N GLN A 89 -8.55 -3.64 6.23
CA GLN A 89 -8.62 -2.23 6.68
C GLN A 89 -10.07 -1.75 6.91
N PRO A 90 -10.34 -0.81 7.84
CA PRO A 90 -11.70 -0.32 8.09
C PRO A 90 -12.41 0.21 6.84
N LEU A 91 -13.73 -0.04 6.73
CA LEU A 91 -14.54 0.36 5.56
C LEU A 91 -14.52 1.87 5.29
N GLU A 92 -14.39 2.69 6.31
CA GLU A 92 -14.23 4.14 6.17
C GLU A 92 -12.97 4.50 5.34
N GLN A 93 -11.87 3.77 5.55
CA GLN A 93 -10.62 3.98 4.82
C GLN A 93 -10.78 3.55 3.35
N VAL A 94 -11.43 2.40 3.11
CA VAL A 94 -11.80 1.96 1.77
C VAL A 94 -12.65 3.02 1.08
N GLY A 95 -13.67 3.55 1.77
CA GLY A 95 -14.55 4.61 1.24
C GLY A 95 -13.78 5.88 0.90
N GLY A 96 -12.89 6.33 1.78
CA GLY A 96 -12.04 7.51 1.55
C GLY A 96 -11.11 7.36 0.35
N LEU A 97 -10.48 6.19 0.19
CA LEU A 97 -9.62 5.88 -0.96
C LEU A 97 -10.45 5.73 -2.25
N SER A 98 -11.64 5.15 -2.16
CA SER A 98 -12.56 5.02 -3.30
C SER A 98 -13.01 6.40 -3.82
N ILE A 99 -13.25 7.36 -2.92
CA ILE A 99 -13.57 8.75 -3.32
C ILE A 99 -12.39 9.36 -4.09
N LEU A 100 -11.17 9.21 -3.59
CA LEU A 100 -9.98 9.72 -4.27
C LEU A 100 -9.78 9.06 -5.64
N ALA A 101 -9.97 7.74 -5.73
CA ALA A 101 -9.85 7.02 -6.99
C ALA A 101 -10.83 7.55 -8.05
N ARG A 102 -12.11 7.73 -7.68
CA ARG A 102 -13.12 8.30 -8.58
C ARG A 102 -12.79 9.73 -8.98
N GLU A 103 -12.44 10.56 -8.01
CA GLU A 103 -12.22 11.98 -8.22
C GLU A 103 -11.06 12.27 -9.17
N PHE A 104 -10.01 11.45 -9.12
CA PHE A 104 -8.83 11.60 -9.96
C PHE A 104 -8.81 10.64 -11.16
N GLY A 105 -9.90 9.90 -11.41
CA GLY A 105 -10.00 8.97 -12.54
C GLY A 105 -8.99 7.81 -12.48
N LEU A 106 -8.55 7.44 -11.27
CA LEU A 106 -7.62 6.34 -11.05
C LEU A 106 -8.34 4.99 -11.05
N MET A 107 -7.65 3.96 -11.56
CA MET A 107 -8.04 2.58 -11.30
C MET A 107 -7.81 2.21 -9.84
N ALA A 108 -8.34 1.06 -9.43
CA ALA A 108 -8.16 0.52 -8.10
C ALA A 108 -7.33 -0.77 -8.13
N SER A 109 -6.41 -0.88 -7.17
CA SER A 109 -5.75 -2.15 -6.83
C SER A 109 -6.18 -2.60 -5.44
N VAL A 110 -5.96 -3.89 -5.18
CA VAL A 110 -6.18 -4.53 -3.89
C VAL A 110 -4.98 -5.40 -3.56
N GLY A 111 -4.69 -5.56 -2.28
CA GLY A 111 -3.62 -6.43 -1.81
C GLY A 111 -3.85 -6.85 -0.36
N SER A 112 -3.39 -8.04 0.04
CA SER A 112 -3.43 -8.44 1.44
C SER A 112 -2.32 -7.82 2.28
N ASP A 113 -1.23 -7.38 1.63
CA ASP A 113 0.00 -6.93 2.30
C ASP A 113 0.62 -8.03 3.19
N PHE A 114 0.56 -9.28 2.70
CA PHE A 114 1.04 -10.45 3.40
C PHE A 114 2.57 -10.47 3.50
N HIS A 115 3.09 -10.66 4.71
CA HIS A 115 4.53 -10.72 4.99
C HIS A 115 4.99 -12.06 5.56
N ALA A 116 4.14 -12.76 6.31
CA ALA A 116 4.36 -14.09 6.88
C ALA A 116 3.02 -14.66 7.43
N PRO A 117 2.87 -16.00 7.53
CA PRO A 117 1.67 -16.61 8.13
C PRO A 117 1.41 -16.08 9.55
N GLY A 118 0.15 -15.74 9.85
CA GLY A 118 -0.24 -15.20 11.15
C GLY A 118 -1.60 -14.51 11.15
N ASP A 119 -2.08 -14.11 12.33
CA ASP A 119 -3.50 -13.75 12.54
C ASP A 119 -3.99 -12.48 11.84
N TRP A 120 -3.10 -11.64 11.30
CA TRP A 120 -3.43 -10.25 10.91
C TRP A 120 -3.59 -10.03 9.40
N SER A 121 -2.89 -10.81 8.59
CA SER A 121 -3.01 -10.78 7.12
C SER A 121 -2.59 -12.14 6.59
N GLU A 122 -3.43 -12.73 5.75
CA GLU A 122 -3.18 -13.98 5.05
C GLU A 122 -3.18 -13.74 3.54
N LEU A 123 -2.52 -14.62 2.80
CA LEU A 123 -2.43 -14.48 1.35
C LEU A 123 -3.83 -14.50 0.71
N GLY A 124 -4.14 -13.48 -0.09
CA GLY A 124 -5.43 -13.35 -0.76
C GLY A 124 -6.58 -12.87 0.15
N MET A 125 -6.34 -12.61 1.43
CA MET A 125 -7.36 -12.06 2.33
C MET A 125 -7.37 -10.53 2.28
N TYR A 126 -8.37 -9.98 1.60
CA TYR A 126 -8.66 -8.55 1.55
C TYR A 126 -10.16 -8.34 1.36
N ARG A 127 -10.66 -7.14 1.72
CA ARG A 127 -12.08 -6.81 1.49
C ARG A 127 -12.44 -6.74 0.01
N ALA A 128 -13.70 -7.00 -0.31
CA ALA A 128 -14.21 -6.75 -1.65
C ALA A 128 -13.96 -5.29 -2.09
N LEU A 129 -13.50 -5.15 -3.34
CA LEU A 129 -13.40 -3.85 -3.99
C LEU A 129 -14.83 -3.37 -4.35
N PRO A 130 -15.17 -2.08 -4.16
CA PRO A 130 -16.44 -1.55 -4.66
C PRO A 130 -16.60 -1.77 -6.16
N ASP A 131 -17.75 -2.34 -6.57
CA ASP A 131 -18.01 -2.81 -7.94
C ASP A 131 -17.94 -1.71 -9.01
N ASP A 132 -18.12 -0.45 -8.62
CA ASP A 132 -18.10 0.70 -9.54
C ASP A 132 -16.68 1.18 -9.88
N LEU A 133 -15.67 0.76 -9.11
CA LEU A 133 -14.28 1.10 -9.38
C LEU A 133 -13.71 0.20 -10.48
N GLN A 134 -12.86 0.79 -11.34
CA GLN A 134 -12.19 0.04 -12.40
C GLN A 134 -10.95 -0.65 -11.83
N PRO A 135 -10.88 -1.99 -11.80
CA PRO A 135 -9.72 -2.68 -11.28
C PRO A 135 -8.54 -2.65 -12.26
N ILE A 136 -7.33 -2.44 -11.75
CA ILE A 136 -6.11 -2.38 -12.57
C ILE A 136 -5.80 -3.71 -13.29
N TRP A 137 -6.22 -4.84 -12.71
CA TRP A 137 -5.87 -6.16 -13.24
C TRP A 137 -6.54 -6.52 -14.57
N ARG A 138 -7.57 -5.76 -15.00
CA ARG A 138 -8.15 -5.90 -16.35
C ARG A 138 -7.20 -5.55 -17.49
N HIS A 139 -6.04 -4.95 -17.17
CA HIS A 139 -4.99 -4.65 -18.13
C HIS A 139 -3.90 -5.73 -18.21
N PHE A 140 -4.04 -6.83 -17.46
CA PHE A 140 -3.16 -7.98 -17.54
C PHE A 140 -3.92 -9.18 -18.12
N ASP A 141 -3.22 -10.06 -18.84
CA ASP A 141 -3.81 -11.22 -19.52
C ASP A 141 -4.38 -12.28 -18.55
N HIS A 142 -4.14 -12.15 -17.25
CA HIS A 142 -4.68 -13.02 -16.20
C HIS A 142 -5.56 -12.22 -15.23
N GLU A 143 -6.88 -12.34 -15.40
CA GLU A 143 -7.84 -11.81 -14.42
C GLU A 143 -7.91 -12.75 -13.21
N PRO A 144 -7.68 -12.27 -11.97
CA PRO A 144 -7.86 -13.09 -10.78
C PRO A 144 -9.33 -13.49 -10.63
N ASP A 145 -9.58 -14.78 -10.43
CA ASP A 145 -10.93 -15.32 -10.24
C ASP A 145 -11.63 -14.60 -9.08
N LYS A 146 -12.89 -14.20 -9.29
CA LYS A 146 -13.69 -13.46 -8.29
C LYS A 146 -13.95 -14.23 -6.98
N SER A 147 -13.53 -15.50 -6.90
CA SER A 147 -13.75 -16.39 -5.76
C SER A 147 -12.87 -16.11 -4.53
N PHE A 148 -11.91 -15.17 -4.60
CA PHE A 148 -11.00 -14.88 -3.48
C PHE A 148 -11.45 -13.77 -2.53
N ALA A 149 -12.53 -13.04 -2.84
CA ALA A 149 -13.10 -12.05 -1.92
C ALA A 149 -14.05 -12.76 -0.93
N CYS A 150 -13.61 -12.92 0.32
CA CYS A 150 -14.42 -13.45 1.42
C CYS A 150 -15.13 -12.34 2.21
#